data_AF-A0A7X2IP19-F1
#
_entry.id   AF-A0A7X2IP19-F1
#
_cell.length_a   1.000
_cell.length_b   1.000
_cell.length_c   1.000
_cell.angle_alpha   90.00
_cell.angle_beta   90.00
_cell.angle_gamma   90.00
#
_symmetry.space_group_name_H-M   'P 1'
#
loop_
_entity.id
_entity.type
_entity.pdbx_description
1 polymer ?
#
loop_
_entity_poly.entity_id
_entity_poly.type
_entity_poly.pdbx_seq_one_letter_code
_entity_poly.pdbx_strand_id
1 'polypeptide(L)'
;MPTLLPTIDEIAQEKKRRVLLLSFPGAGSKYSKNPVRKYLLSWLELAGIPFQECGDDPSISGYSSYQGEIFVDVECHSNDEDYKRLTKFLIGPDDDSRFTRIALSFHSP
;
A
#
# COMPACT_ATOMS: atom_id res chain seq x y z
N MET A 1 -2.58 -4.46 25.38
CA MET A 1 -2.93 -5.52 24.41
C MET A 1 -2.32 -5.07 23.09
N PRO A 2 -1.38 -5.80 22.48
CA PRO A 2 -0.79 -5.39 21.22
C PRO A 2 -1.89 -5.48 20.14
N THR A 3 -2.35 -4.34 19.65
CA THR A 3 -3.22 -4.26 18.48
C THR A 3 -2.39 -4.70 17.28
N LEU A 4 -2.49 -5.97 16.91
CA LEU A 4 -1.94 -6.48 15.66
C LEU A 4 -2.70 -5.78 14.54
N LEU A 5 -1.98 -5.05 13.68
CA LEU A 5 -2.56 -4.52 12.46
C LEU A 5 -3.03 -5.71 11.61
N PRO A 6 -4.21 -5.65 11.00
CA PRO A 6 -4.67 -6.72 10.13
C PRO A 6 -3.69 -6.90 8.98
N THR A 7 -3.41 -8.16 8.68
CA THR A 7 -2.49 -8.54 7.60
C THR A 7 -3.16 -8.32 6.25
N ILE A 8 -2.39 -8.03 5.19
CA ILE A 8 -2.96 -7.90 3.84
C ILE A 8 -3.74 -9.16 3.42
N ASP A 9 -3.28 -10.34 3.87
CA ASP A 9 -3.91 -11.63 3.59
C ASP A 9 -5.28 -11.75 4.28
N GLU A 10 -5.39 -11.33 5.54
CA GLU A 10 -6.67 -11.30 6.27
C GLU A 10 -7.67 -10.35 5.59
N ILE A 11 -7.20 -9.19 5.13
CA ILE A 11 -8.01 -8.22 4.40
C ILE A 11 -8.45 -8.80 3.04
N ALA A 12 -7.55 -9.49 2.34
CA ALA A 12 -7.86 -10.17 1.07
C ALA A 12 -8.94 -11.24 1.26
N GLN A 13 -8.79 -12.08 2.29
CA GLN A 13 -9.73 -13.14 2.65
C GLN A 13 -11.09 -12.59 3.07
N GLU A 14 -11.12 -11.52 3.88
CA GLU A 14 -12.37 -10.88 4.29
C GLU A 14 -13.11 -10.26 3.10
N LYS A 15 -12.38 -9.56 2.23
CA LYS A 15 -12.94 -8.89 1.05
C LYS A 15 -13.25 -9.84 -0.11
N LYS A 16 -12.71 -11.08 -0.08
CA LYS A 16 -12.78 -12.09 -1.15
C LYS A 16 -12.44 -11.53 -2.55
N ARG A 17 -11.49 -10.61 -2.62
CA ARG A 17 -11.08 -9.97 -3.88
C ARG A 17 -9.60 -9.64 -3.86
N ARG A 18 -9.06 -9.32 -5.05
CA ARG A 18 -7.68 -8.86 -5.18
C ARG A 18 -7.50 -7.53 -4.47
N VAL A 19 -6.51 -7.50 -3.58
CA VAL A 19 -6.13 -6.34 -2.79
C VAL A 19 -4.75 -5.86 -3.21
N LEU A 20 -4.54 -4.54 -3.14
CA LEU A 20 -3.27 -3.92 -3.49
C LEU A 20 -2.51 -3.48 -2.25
N LEU A 21 -1.30 -4.00 -2.08
CA LEU A 21 -0.37 -3.57 -1.04
C LEU A 21 0.70 -2.67 -1.65
N LEU A 22 0.89 -1.51 -1.04
CA LEU A 22 1.98 -0.59 -1.32
C LEU A 22 3.02 -0.68 -0.22
N SER A 23 4.20 -1.13 -0.58
CA SER A 23 5.33 -1.25 0.34
C SER A 23 6.42 -0.24 -0.02
N PHE A 24 6.99 0.41 0.99
CA PHE A 24 7.95 1.51 0.83
C PHE A 24 9.34 1.07 1.31
N PRO A 25 10.13 0.39 0.46
CA PRO A 25 11.46 -0.08 0.85
C PRO A 25 12.38 1.10 1.16
N GLY A 26 13.12 0.97 2.27
CA GLY A 26 14.02 2.00 2.78
C GLY A 26 13.39 2.98 3.77
N ALA A 27 12.08 2.89 4.01
CA ALA A 27 11.40 3.70 5.02
C ALA A 27 11.67 3.19 6.45
N GLY A 28 11.71 1.86 6.65
CA GLY A 28 11.92 1.21 7.95
C GLY A 28 11.08 1.87 9.05
N SER A 29 11.66 2.09 10.23
CA SER A 29 10.99 2.79 11.34
C SER A 29 10.74 4.28 11.10
N LYS A 30 11.25 4.87 10.00
CA LYS A 30 11.09 6.30 9.65
C LYS A 30 10.02 6.53 8.59
N TYR A 31 9.15 5.56 8.33
CA TYR A 31 8.09 5.67 7.34
C TYR A 31 7.19 6.89 7.51
N SER A 32 6.92 7.34 8.75
CA SER A 32 6.13 8.55 9.02
C SER A 32 6.79 9.84 8.52
N LYS A 33 8.11 9.83 8.31
CA LYS A 33 8.88 10.95 7.75
C LYS A 33 9.04 10.86 6.24
N ASN A 34 8.57 9.79 5.59
CA ASN A 34 8.73 9.63 4.16
C ASN A 34 7.78 10.58 3.39
N PRO A 35 8.30 11.58 2.65
CA PRO A 35 7.45 12.53 1.92
C PRO A 35 6.63 11.83 0.84
N VAL A 36 7.15 10.74 0.27
CA VAL A 36 6.46 9.92 -0.74
C VAL A 36 5.17 9.32 -0.17
N ARG A 37 5.23 8.77 1.06
CA ARG A 37 4.06 8.20 1.75
C ARG A 37 3.01 9.27 2.01
N LYS A 38 3.41 10.43 2.54
CA LYS A 38 2.49 11.55 2.79
C LYS A 38 1.81 12.03 1.51
N TYR A 39 2.58 12.17 0.44
CA TYR A 39 2.05 12.60 -0.85
C TYR A 39 1.07 11.57 -1.43
N LEU A 40 1.37 10.28 -1.30
CA LEU A 40 0.48 9.21 -1.73
C LEU A 40 -0.82 9.14 -0.90
N LEU A 41 -0.72 9.29 0.43
CA LEU A 41 -1.89 9.38 1.32
C LEU A 41 -2.81 10.54 0.90
N SER A 42 -2.25 11.74 0.73
CA SER A 42 -3.02 12.90 0.30
C SER A 42 -3.63 12.72 -1.10
N TRP A 43 -2.91 12.05 -2.01
CA TRP A 43 -3.43 11.75 -3.34
C TRP A 43 -4.60 10.75 -3.28
N LEU A 44 -4.49 9.70 -2.46
CA LEU A 44 -5.57 8.73 -2.25
C LEU A 44 -6.81 9.38 -1.64
N GLU A 45 -6.63 10.25 -0.63
CA GLU A 45 -7.74 11.01 -0.04
C GLU A 45 -8.42 11.91 -1.08
N LEU A 46 -7.65 12.61 -1.92
CA LEU A 46 -8.18 13.44 -3.00
C LEU A 46 -8.88 12.64 -4.11
N ALA A 47 -8.37 11.44 -4.40
CA ALA A 47 -8.99 10.52 -5.34
C ALA A 47 -10.26 9.85 -4.78
N GLY A 48 -10.48 9.91 -3.46
CA GLY A 48 -11.57 9.22 -2.78
C GLY A 48 -11.37 7.72 -2.69
N ILE A 49 -10.12 7.24 -2.82
CA ILE A 49 -9.79 5.82 -2.80
C ILE A 49 -9.55 5.41 -1.34
N PRO A 50 -10.32 4.44 -0.81
CA PRO A 50 -10.10 3.95 0.55
C PRO A 50 -8.74 3.27 0.68
N PHE A 51 -8.03 3.58 1.76
CA PHE A 51 -6.75 2.97 2.09
C PHE A 51 -6.67 2.72 3.60
N GLN A 52 -5.88 1.73 4.00
CA GLN A 52 -5.69 1.34 5.38
C GLN A 52 -4.23 0.95 5.63
N GLU A 53 -3.71 1.27 6.81
CA GLU A 53 -2.40 0.80 7.25
C GLU A 53 -2.49 -0.71 7.59
N CYS A 54 -1.64 -1.53 6.98
CA CYS A 54 -1.61 -2.98 7.23
C CYS A 54 -0.15 -3.44 7.40
N GLY A 55 0.08 -4.40 8.31
CA GLY A 55 1.41 -4.95 8.52
C GLY A 55 1.75 -6.05 7.53
N ASP A 56 3.04 -6.21 7.25
CA ASP A 56 3.60 -7.45 6.68
C ASP A 56 3.36 -8.63 7.65
N ASP A 57 3.30 -9.82 7.07
CA ASP A 57 2.87 -11.07 7.69
C ASP A 57 3.40 -11.30 9.12
N PRO A 58 2.54 -11.64 10.09
CA PRO A 58 2.94 -11.89 11.48
C PRO A 58 3.87 -13.11 11.64
N SER A 59 4.04 -13.94 10.61
CA SER A 59 4.88 -15.14 10.63
C SER A 59 6.32 -14.88 10.18
N ILE A 60 6.63 -13.78 9.49
CA ILE A 60 7.97 -13.54 8.94
C ILE A 60 8.94 -12.89 9.94
N SER A 61 8.49 -12.21 10.98
CA SER A 61 9.42 -11.74 12.00
C SER A 61 8.75 -11.41 13.31
N GLY A 62 9.02 -12.23 14.31
CA GLY A 62 9.04 -11.77 15.69
C GLY A 62 9.81 -10.44 15.76
N TYR A 63 9.10 -9.36 16.08
CA TYR A 63 9.61 -7.99 16.25
C TYR A 63 9.95 -7.16 14.99
N SER A 64 9.45 -7.47 13.79
CA SER A 64 9.49 -6.45 12.72
C SER A 64 8.39 -5.41 12.94
N SER A 65 8.79 -4.22 13.38
CA SER A 65 7.88 -3.07 13.52
C SER A 65 7.36 -2.67 12.15
N TYR A 66 6.06 -2.35 12.08
CA TYR A 66 5.39 -1.82 10.89
C TYR A 66 6.29 -0.84 10.11
N GLN A 67 6.52 -1.15 8.83
CA GLN A 67 7.46 -0.42 7.98
C GLN A 67 6.79 0.66 7.12
N GLY A 68 5.51 0.95 7.38
CA GLY A 68 4.75 1.97 6.67
C GLY A 68 3.94 1.48 5.49
N GLU A 69 3.68 0.18 5.42
CA GLU A 69 2.92 -0.49 4.37
C GLU A 69 1.44 -0.09 4.36
N ILE A 70 0.89 0.15 3.18
CA ILE A 70 -0.47 0.65 3.06
C ILE A 70 -1.22 -0.26 2.10
N PHE A 71 -2.33 -0.79 2.59
CA PHE A 71 -3.34 -1.44 1.78
C PHE A 71 -4.18 -0.36 1.10
N VAL A 72 -4.36 -0.47 -0.20
CA VAL A 72 -5.30 0.35 -0.96
C VAL A 72 -6.45 -0.54 -1.40
N ASP A 73 -7.66 -0.18 -0.99
CA ASP A 73 -8.90 -0.90 -1.28
C ASP A 73 -9.39 -0.56 -2.69
N VAL A 74 -8.55 -0.88 -3.68
CA VAL A 74 -8.82 -0.71 -5.11
C VAL A 74 -8.97 -2.06 -5.78
N GLU A 75 -9.95 -2.19 -6.67
CA GLU A 75 -10.11 -3.40 -7.47
C GLU A 75 -9.01 -3.44 -8.54
N CYS A 76 -8.13 -4.44 -8.46
CA CYS A 76 -7.05 -4.64 -9.43
C CYS A 76 -7.58 -5.19 -10.77
N HIS A 77 -8.54 -4.48 -11.35
CA HIS A 77 -9.16 -4.79 -12.64
C HIS A 77 -8.68 -3.82 -13.71
N SER A 78 -8.37 -4.32 -14.90
CA SER A 78 -7.94 -3.51 -16.04
C SER A 78 -9.01 -2.52 -16.53
N ASN A 79 -10.26 -2.64 -16.06
CA ASN A 79 -11.33 -1.72 -16.40
C ASN A 79 -11.54 -0.63 -15.34
N ASP A 80 -10.85 -0.72 -14.21
CA ASP A 80 -10.99 0.19 -13.10
C ASP A 80 -10.21 1.50 -13.34
N GLU A 81 -10.90 2.63 -13.20
CA GLU A 81 -10.30 3.96 -13.43
C GLU A 81 -9.34 4.34 -12.29
N ASP A 82 -9.62 3.91 -11.06
CA ASP A 82 -8.82 4.20 -9.89
C ASP A 82 -7.50 3.43 -9.90
N TYR A 83 -7.53 2.16 -10.32
CA TYR A 83 -6.32 1.37 -10.55
C TYR A 83 -5.42 1.97 -11.64
N LYS A 84 -6.02 2.43 -12.75
CA LYS A 84 -5.27 3.11 -13.83
C LYS A 84 -4.67 4.43 -13.36
N ARG A 85 -5.43 5.21 -12.60
CA ARG A 85 -4.97 6.48 -12.00
C ARG A 85 -3.81 6.25 -11.05
N LEU A 86 -3.92 5.26 -10.17
CA LEU A 86 -2.88 4.92 -9.20
C LEU A 86 -1.62 4.41 -9.90
N THR A 87 -1.77 3.53 -10.89
CA THR A 87 -0.64 3.04 -11.68
C THR A 87 0.02 4.18 -12.46
N LYS A 88 -0.74 5.09 -13.09
CA LYS A 88 -0.19 6.29 -13.73
C LYS A 88 0.49 7.23 -12.74
N PHE A 89 -0.05 7.37 -11.54
CA PHE A 89 0.53 8.22 -10.49
C PHE A 89 1.85 7.65 -9.97
N LEU A 90 1.91 6.33 -9.77
CA LEU A 90 3.11 5.62 -9.32
C LEU A 90 4.19 5.55 -10.40
N ILE A 91 3.81 5.39 -11.67
CA ILE A 91 4.74 5.41 -12.80
C ILE A 91 5.20 6.84 -13.10
N GLY A 92 4.37 7.85 -12.82
CA GLY A 92 4.62 9.25 -13.15
C GLY A 92 4.54 9.53 -14.67
N PRO A 93 4.22 10.76 -15.09
CA PRO A 93 4.32 11.18 -16.49
C PRO A 93 5.76 11.54 -16.91
N ASP A 94 6.66 11.71 -15.95
CA ASP A 94 8.05 12.13 -16.16
C ASP A 94 8.95 11.14 -15.42
N ASP A 95 10.11 10.87 -16.01
CA ASP A 95 11.24 10.00 -15.59
C ASP A 95 11.79 10.29 -14.16
N ASP A 96 11.07 11.06 -13.33
CA ASP A 96 11.41 11.41 -11.97
C ASP A 96 11.07 10.21 -11.04
N SER A 97 12.07 9.34 -10.93
CA SER A 97 12.12 8.07 -10.18
C SER A 97 11.84 8.16 -8.66
N ARG A 98 11.10 9.16 -8.16
CA ARG A 98 10.73 9.29 -6.72
C ARG A 98 9.83 8.16 -6.24
N PHE A 99 8.98 7.63 -7.11
CA PHE A 99 8.04 6.54 -6.80
C PHE A 99 8.52 5.17 -7.27
N THR A 100 9.62 5.10 -8.05
CA THR A 100 10.14 3.84 -8.63
C THR A 100 10.56 2.81 -7.58
N ARG A 101 10.75 3.25 -6.33
CA ARG A 101 11.08 2.37 -5.22
C ARG A 101 9.85 1.76 -4.55
N ILE A 102 8.63 2.18 -4.83
CA ILE A 102 7.45 1.58 -4.21
C ILE A 102 7.24 0.18 -4.79
N ALA A 103 7.22 -0.82 -3.91
CA ALA A 103 6.88 -2.18 -4.30
C ALA A 103 5.36 -2.35 -4.28
N LEU A 104 4.81 -2.76 -5.42
CA LEU A 104 3.41 -3.10 -5.60
C LEU A 104 3.26 -4.62 -5.42
N SER A 105 2.58 -5.03 -4.36
CA SER A 105 2.28 -6.44 -4.09
C SER A 105 0.78 -6.67 -4.24
N PHE A 106 0.41 -7.65 -5.05
CA PHE A 106 -0.98 -8.03 -5.26
C PHE A 106 -1.26 -9.27 -4.44
N HIS A 107 -2.22 -9.21 -3.53
CA HIS A 107 -2.70 -10.39 -2.82
C HIS A 107 -4.07 -10.79 -3.36
N SER A 108 -4.22 -12.08 -3.64
CA SER A 108 -5.51 -12.71 -3.95
C SER A 108 -5.86 -13.61 -2.77
N PRO A 109 -7.15 -13.72 -2.40
CA PRO A 109 -7.61 -14.67 -1.39
C PRO A 109 -7.41 -16.12 -1.82
#